data_AF-A0A2G8RB65-F1
#
_entry.id   AF-A0A2G8RB65-F1
#
_cell.length_a   1.000
_cell.length_b   1.000
_cell.length_c   1.000
_cell.angle_alpha   90.00
_cell.angle_beta   90.00
_cell.angle_gamma   90.00
#
_symmetry.space_group_name_H-M   'P 1'
#
loop_
_entity.id
_entity.type
_entity.pdbx_description
1 polymer ?
#
loop_
_entity_poly.entity_id
_entity_poly.type
_entity_poly.pdbx_seq_one_letter_code
_entity_poly.pdbx_strand_id
1 'polypeptide(L)'
;MSFSDTLTAALGADVATTTPLQGGDLSQIELVTLTDGRQMVAKRGPLVEVEGRVLAALQLLRAPVPAVLHLEQGLLCLQYLSPAPPSRQGWRDLGKALAQLHSHDGAGYGWQEDYALGRVEIRNSTTPDWPTFWAERRLLADISELPGDLAARVETLARRLPDLLPKEPRAAPLHGDLWIGNLHFSEDGAYLIDPACYHGHSEVDLAMLTLFGQPDDAFWRSYGTLDHGFDDRKPIYQLWPALVHLRLFGESYRPMVSGLLHSLAV
;
A
#
# COMPACT_ATOMS: atom_id res chain seq x y z
N MET A 1 11.49 -29.92 5.67
CA MET A 1 12.28 -29.20 6.69
C MET A 1 11.28 -28.45 7.56
N SER A 2 11.42 -28.41 8.89
CA SER A 2 10.44 -27.67 9.71
C SER A 2 10.64 -26.15 9.54
N PHE A 3 9.64 -25.35 9.93
CA PHE A 3 9.76 -23.89 9.90
C PHE A 3 10.96 -23.40 10.74
N SER A 4 11.15 -23.99 11.92
CA SER A 4 12.29 -23.68 12.78
C SER A 4 13.61 -24.04 12.11
N ASP A 5 13.72 -25.21 11.48
CA ASP A 5 14.95 -25.64 10.80
C ASP A 5 15.31 -24.69 9.64
N THR A 6 14.30 -24.20 8.92
CA THR A 6 14.49 -23.27 7.80
C THR A 6 15.01 -21.93 8.30
N LEU A 7 14.43 -21.40 9.40
CA LEU A 7 14.90 -20.18 10.04
C LEU A 7 16.32 -20.33 10.60
N THR A 8 16.61 -21.44 11.31
CA THR A 8 17.95 -21.71 11.83
C THR A 8 18.98 -21.74 10.70
N ALA A 9 18.68 -22.44 9.60
CA ALA A 9 19.57 -22.52 8.44
C ALA A 9 19.80 -21.15 7.79
N ALA A 10 18.74 -20.34 7.66
CA ALA A 10 18.80 -19.02 7.03
C ALA A 10 19.52 -17.97 7.89
N LEU A 11 19.35 -18.02 9.21
CA LEU A 11 19.71 -16.92 10.12
C LEU A 11 20.88 -17.27 11.05
N GLY A 12 21.31 -18.54 11.07
CA GLY A 12 22.47 -19.02 11.82
C GLY A 12 22.27 -19.12 13.34
N ALA A 13 21.03 -19.09 13.83
CA ALA A 13 20.70 -19.29 15.24
C ALA A 13 19.35 -19.97 15.42
N ASP A 14 19.21 -20.75 16.50
CA ASP A 14 17.99 -21.50 16.78
C ASP A 14 16.82 -20.59 17.17
N VAL A 15 15.60 -21.02 16.84
CA VAL A 15 14.37 -20.36 17.27
C VAL A 15 14.12 -20.64 18.76
N ALA A 16 14.07 -19.60 19.57
CA ALA A 16 13.72 -19.69 20.99
C ALA A 16 12.20 -19.66 21.19
N THR A 17 11.52 -18.71 20.57
CA THR A 17 10.05 -18.58 20.65
C THR A 17 9.46 -18.06 19.34
N THR A 18 8.22 -18.45 19.08
CA THR A 18 7.35 -17.89 18.03
C THR A 18 6.06 -17.40 18.68
N THR A 19 5.60 -16.22 18.29
CA THR A 19 4.32 -15.66 18.75
C THR A 19 3.52 -15.20 17.54
N PRO A 20 2.29 -15.70 17.33
CA PRO A 20 1.44 -15.21 16.25
C PRO A 20 1.18 -13.71 16.39
N LEU A 21 1.33 -12.97 15.29
CA LEU A 21 0.93 -11.57 15.19
C LEU A 21 -0.40 -11.46 14.44
N GLN A 22 -1.22 -10.48 14.82
CA GLN A 22 -2.39 -10.10 14.03
C GLN A 22 -1.95 -9.18 12.87
N GLY A 23 -2.57 -9.32 11.70
CA GLY A 23 -2.35 -8.36 10.59
C GLY A 23 -2.23 -8.94 9.18
N GLY A 24 -2.21 -10.27 8.99
CA GLY A 24 -2.13 -10.87 7.66
C GLY A 24 -3.46 -11.43 7.19
N ASP A 25 -4.16 -10.74 6.29
CA ASP A 25 -5.35 -11.31 5.62
C ASP A 25 -4.99 -12.50 4.70
N LEU A 26 -3.73 -12.57 4.27
CA LEU A 26 -3.21 -13.54 3.29
C LEU A 26 -2.03 -14.39 3.77
N SER A 27 -1.36 -13.99 4.86
CA SER A 27 -0.09 -14.57 5.29
C SER A 27 -0.13 -14.92 6.78
N GLN A 28 0.46 -16.05 7.15
CA GLN A 28 0.75 -16.35 8.56
C GLN A 28 1.90 -15.45 9.00
N ILE A 29 1.67 -14.62 10.02
CA ILE A 29 2.65 -13.67 10.55
C ILE A 29 3.03 -14.08 11.96
N GLU A 30 4.32 -14.25 12.21
CA GLU A 30 4.86 -14.63 13.52
C GLU A 30 6.01 -13.70 13.92
N LEU A 31 6.02 -13.25 15.17
CA LEU A 31 7.20 -12.71 15.81
C LEU A 31 8.10 -13.89 16.20
N VAL A 32 9.30 -13.92 15.63
CA VAL A 32 10.32 -14.93 15.92
C VAL A 32 11.38 -14.30 16.80
N THR A 33 11.68 -14.93 17.93
CA THR A 33 12.86 -14.60 18.75
C THR A 33 13.86 -15.74 18.67
N LEU A 34 15.10 -15.44 18.29
CA LEU A 34 16.19 -16.41 18.24
C LEU A 34 16.87 -16.56 19.60
N THR A 35 17.62 -17.64 19.79
CA THR A 35 18.37 -17.92 21.04
C THR A 35 19.47 -16.90 21.33
N ASP A 36 19.94 -16.16 20.32
CA ASP A 36 20.88 -15.06 20.46
C ASP A 36 20.22 -13.70 20.77
N GLY A 37 18.90 -13.67 20.93
CA GLY A 37 18.11 -12.48 21.27
C GLY A 37 17.65 -11.63 20.08
N ARG A 38 18.04 -11.95 18.84
CA ARG A 38 17.52 -11.26 17.66
C ARG A 38 16.01 -11.52 17.49
N GLN A 39 15.29 -10.49 17.07
CA GLN A 39 13.86 -10.56 16.78
C GLN A 39 13.56 -10.18 15.33
N MET A 40 12.55 -10.83 14.75
CA MET A 40 12.09 -10.56 13.39
C MET A 40 10.62 -10.92 13.21
N VAL A 41 10.01 -10.32 12.19
CA VAL A 41 8.68 -10.73 11.71
C VAL A 41 8.88 -11.73 10.59
N ALA A 42 8.37 -12.95 10.77
CA ALA A 42 8.35 -13.98 9.73
C ALA A 42 6.96 -14.05 9.11
N LYS A 43 6.90 -13.99 7.77
CA LYS A 43 5.69 -14.16 6.99
C LYS A 43 5.80 -15.39 6.10
N ARG A 44 4.72 -16.17 6.03
CA ARG A 44 4.55 -17.29 5.08
C ARG A 44 3.25 -17.14 4.32
N GLY A 45 3.30 -17.29 3.01
CA GLY A 45 2.13 -17.15 2.15
C GLY A 45 2.51 -17.15 0.66
N PRO A 46 1.52 -17.22 -0.25
CA PRO A 46 1.78 -17.34 -1.68
C PRO A 46 2.40 -16.07 -2.30
N LEU A 47 2.28 -14.91 -1.65
CA LEU A 47 2.74 -13.61 -2.18
C LEU A 47 3.99 -13.06 -1.50
N VAL A 48 4.56 -13.76 -0.51
CA VAL A 48 5.66 -13.21 0.30
C VAL A 48 6.93 -12.92 -0.51
N GLU A 49 7.16 -13.65 -1.61
CA GLU A 49 8.29 -13.36 -2.50
C GLU A 49 8.09 -12.07 -3.30
N VAL A 50 6.87 -11.80 -3.75
CA VAL A 50 6.53 -10.54 -4.42
C VAL A 50 6.66 -9.39 -3.42
N GLU A 51 6.08 -9.54 -2.23
CA GLU A 51 6.16 -8.55 -1.15
C GLU A 51 7.63 -8.24 -0.78
N GLY A 52 8.46 -9.27 -0.60
CA GLY A 52 9.88 -9.09 -0.26
C GLY A 52 10.67 -8.35 -1.35
N ARG A 53 10.40 -8.64 -2.64
CA ARG A 53 11.01 -7.88 -3.76
C ARG A 53 10.57 -6.43 -3.77
N VAL A 54 9.27 -6.17 -3.52
CA VAL A 54 8.73 -4.81 -3.44
C VAL A 54 9.34 -4.03 -2.28
N LEU A 55 9.43 -4.62 -1.09
CA LEU A 55 10.06 -4.00 0.08
C LEU A 55 11.55 -3.69 -0.20
N ALA A 56 12.29 -4.61 -0.81
CA ALA A 56 13.67 -4.37 -1.21
C ALA A 56 13.78 -3.21 -2.22
N ALA A 57 12.87 -3.12 -3.19
CA ALA A 57 12.84 -2.01 -4.15
C ALA A 57 12.55 -0.67 -3.46
N LEU A 58 11.58 -0.62 -2.54
CA LEU A 58 11.28 0.58 -1.75
C LEU A 58 12.46 1.00 -0.87
N GLN A 59 13.19 0.04 -0.29
CA GLN A 59 14.39 0.32 0.50
C GLN A 59 15.50 0.96 -0.34
N LEU A 60 15.68 0.53 -1.60
CA LEU A 60 16.63 1.17 -2.54
C LEU A 60 16.23 2.62 -2.87
N LEU A 61 14.93 2.93 -2.87
CA LEU A 61 14.36 4.27 -3.03
C LEU A 61 14.35 5.07 -1.72
N ARG A 62 14.95 4.53 -0.65
CA ARG A 62 15.02 5.13 0.70
C ARG A 62 13.67 5.38 1.35
N ALA A 63 12.63 4.63 0.96
CA ALA A 63 11.40 4.58 1.72
C ALA A 63 11.65 3.97 3.11
N PRO A 64 10.94 4.42 4.16
CA PRO A 64 11.11 3.88 5.50
C PRO A 64 10.32 2.58 5.59
N VAL A 65 10.88 1.49 5.08
CA VAL A 65 10.29 0.13 5.15
C VAL A 65 11.13 -0.75 6.08
N PRO A 66 10.56 -1.80 6.70
CA PRO A 66 11.36 -2.75 7.47
C PRO A 66 12.37 -3.44 6.55
N ALA A 67 13.61 -3.61 7.02
CA ALA A 67 14.64 -4.28 6.24
C ALA A 67 14.27 -5.75 5.97
N VAL A 68 14.49 -6.20 4.73
CA VAL A 68 14.35 -7.62 4.37
C VAL A 68 15.60 -8.36 4.86
N LEU A 69 15.43 -9.22 5.87
CA LEU A 69 16.50 -10.01 6.48
C LEU A 69 16.74 -11.32 5.73
N HIS A 70 15.68 -11.93 5.21
CA HIS A 70 15.74 -13.17 4.45
C HIS A 70 14.50 -13.29 3.54
N LEU A 71 14.70 -13.83 2.33
CA LEU A 71 13.62 -14.13 1.40
C LEU A 71 13.98 -15.38 0.59
N GLU A 72 13.35 -16.50 0.89
CA GLU A 72 13.53 -17.76 0.15
C GLU A 72 12.40 -18.75 0.43
N GLN A 73 12.08 -19.65 -0.51
CA GLN A 73 11.21 -20.82 -0.28
C GLN A 73 9.84 -20.48 0.36
N GLY A 74 9.22 -19.37 -0.04
CA GLY A 74 7.94 -18.93 0.54
C GLY A 74 8.01 -18.42 1.99
N LEU A 75 9.20 -18.00 2.43
CA LEU A 75 9.47 -17.35 3.71
C LEU A 75 10.04 -15.95 3.49
N LEU A 76 9.42 -14.96 4.14
CA LEU A 76 9.93 -13.59 4.23
C LEU A 76 10.22 -13.26 5.69
N CYS A 77 11.46 -12.91 6.02
CA CYS A 77 11.84 -12.41 7.34
C CYS A 77 12.16 -10.92 7.26
N LEU A 78 11.46 -10.13 8.06
CA LEU A 78 11.59 -8.67 8.12
C LEU A 78 12.16 -8.24 9.47
N GLN A 79 12.86 -7.10 9.47
CA GLN A 79 13.24 -6.40 10.68
C GLN A 79 12.04 -6.26 11.62
N TYR A 80 12.20 -6.67 12.88
CA TYR A 80 11.23 -6.36 13.91
C TYR A 80 11.37 -4.89 14.32
N LEU A 81 10.25 -4.17 14.29
CA LEU A 81 10.15 -2.78 14.68
C LEU A 81 9.36 -2.71 15.99
N SER A 82 10.01 -2.34 17.09
CA SER A 82 9.38 -2.24 18.41
C SER A 82 8.26 -1.19 18.38
N PRO A 83 6.98 -1.57 18.61
CA PRO A 83 5.88 -0.63 18.46
C PRO A 83 5.97 0.53 19.47
N ALA A 84 5.74 1.74 18.98
CA ALA A 84 5.61 2.94 19.80
C ALA A 84 4.35 3.74 19.39
N PRO A 85 3.76 4.54 20.29
CA PRO A 85 2.65 5.42 19.92
C PRO A 85 3.05 6.41 18.82
N PRO A 86 2.14 6.78 17.91
CA PRO A 86 2.39 7.84 16.94
C PRO A 86 2.82 9.12 17.64
N SER A 87 3.90 9.72 17.16
CA SER A 87 4.41 10.99 17.66
C SER A 87 4.43 12.04 16.56
N ARG A 88 4.36 13.32 16.94
CA ARG A 88 4.48 14.44 16.00
C ARG A 88 5.78 14.39 15.19
N GLN A 89 6.86 13.88 15.80
CA GLN A 89 8.14 13.68 15.11
C GLN A 89 8.06 12.53 14.11
N GLY A 90 7.45 11.39 14.47
CA GLY A 90 7.23 10.28 13.54
C GLY A 90 6.41 10.69 12.32
N TRP A 91 5.32 11.46 12.51
CA TRP A 91 4.53 12.00 11.39
C TRP A 91 5.33 12.96 10.50
N ARG A 92 6.15 13.82 11.11
CA ARG A 92 7.05 14.71 10.37
C ARG A 92 8.03 13.92 9.51
N ASP A 93 8.65 12.89 10.07
CA ASP A 93 9.66 12.10 9.35
C ASP A 93 9.01 11.26 8.25
N LEU A 94 7.81 10.71 8.50
CA LEU A 94 7.00 10.05 7.48
C LEU A 94 6.71 10.97 6.29
N GLY A 95 6.27 12.20 6.53
CA GLY A 95 5.98 13.15 5.44
C GLY A 95 7.20 13.47 4.59
N LYS A 96 8.38 13.65 5.21
CA LYS A 96 9.64 13.86 4.46
C LYS A 96 10.00 12.63 3.62
N ALA A 97 9.91 11.44 4.23
CA ALA A 97 10.29 10.20 3.58
C ALA A 97 9.37 9.87 2.41
N LEU A 98 8.06 10.12 2.55
CA LEU A 98 7.09 9.93 1.47
C LEU A 98 7.30 10.95 0.34
N ALA A 99 7.58 12.23 0.67
CA ALA A 99 7.93 13.22 -0.35
C ALA A 99 9.20 12.84 -1.11
N GLN A 100 10.21 12.29 -0.42
CA GLN A 100 11.41 11.77 -1.05
C GLN A 100 11.10 10.58 -1.97
N LEU A 101 10.30 9.62 -1.51
CA LEU A 101 9.87 8.48 -2.33
C LEU A 101 9.20 8.96 -3.62
N HIS A 102 8.20 9.84 -3.48
CA HIS A 102 7.45 10.41 -4.60
C HIS A 102 8.27 11.32 -5.52
N SER A 103 9.48 11.72 -5.09
CA SER A 103 10.40 12.52 -5.89
C SER A 103 11.26 11.71 -6.88
N HIS A 104 11.12 10.39 -6.92
CA HIS A 104 11.79 9.53 -7.91
C HIS A 104 10.96 9.40 -9.19
N ASP A 105 11.64 9.17 -10.31
CA ASP A 105 11.00 8.95 -11.62
C ASP A 105 10.80 7.45 -11.90
N GLY A 106 9.55 7.06 -12.11
CA GLY A 106 9.19 5.77 -12.70
C GLY A 106 9.29 5.79 -14.23
N ALA A 107 9.46 4.60 -14.81
CA ALA A 107 9.56 4.44 -16.26
C ALA A 107 8.21 4.55 -17.01
N GLY A 108 7.08 4.45 -16.30
CA GLY A 108 5.72 4.49 -16.82
C GLY A 108 4.72 4.08 -15.74
N TYR A 109 3.41 4.26 -15.97
CA TYR A 109 2.39 3.90 -14.97
C TYR A 109 2.26 2.39 -14.85
N GLY A 110 2.36 1.85 -13.63
CA GLY A 110 2.29 0.40 -13.37
C GLY A 110 3.53 -0.18 -12.69
N TRP A 111 3.66 -1.51 -12.77
CA TRP A 111 4.71 -2.29 -12.11
C TRP A 111 5.12 -3.50 -12.98
N GLN A 112 6.23 -4.15 -12.62
CA GLN A 112 6.78 -5.27 -13.40
C GLN A 112 5.94 -6.54 -13.34
N GLU A 113 5.19 -6.72 -12.27
CA GLU A 113 4.31 -7.87 -12.03
C GLU A 113 2.99 -7.40 -11.39
N ASP A 114 1.93 -8.16 -11.65
CA ASP A 114 0.63 -7.96 -10.99
C ASP A 114 0.72 -8.38 -9.52
N TYR A 115 -0.20 -7.87 -8.71
CA TYR A 115 -0.27 -8.18 -7.27
C TYR A 115 -1.71 -8.51 -6.87
N ALA A 116 -1.95 -8.79 -5.59
CA ALA A 116 -3.30 -8.99 -5.08
C ALA A 116 -3.46 -8.51 -3.64
N LEU A 117 -4.62 -7.93 -3.36
CA LEU A 117 -5.11 -7.66 -2.00
C LEU A 117 -6.26 -8.62 -1.73
N GLY A 118 -6.02 -9.63 -0.89
CA GLY A 118 -6.98 -10.72 -0.72
C GLY A 118 -7.26 -11.44 -2.05
N ARG A 119 -8.53 -11.43 -2.46
CA ARG A 119 -8.98 -11.94 -3.76
C ARG A 119 -9.00 -10.90 -4.89
N VAL A 120 -8.70 -9.65 -4.59
CA VAL A 120 -8.75 -8.55 -5.57
C VAL A 120 -7.41 -8.45 -6.29
N GLU A 121 -7.40 -8.71 -7.59
CA GLU A 121 -6.22 -8.60 -8.45
C GLU A 121 -5.86 -7.12 -8.69
N ILE A 122 -4.58 -6.79 -8.59
CA ILE A 122 -4.02 -5.49 -8.94
C ILE A 122 -3.23 -5.65 -10.23
N ARG A 123 -3.90 -5.30 -11.33
CA ARG A 123 -3.30 -5.30 -12.67
C ARG A 123 -2.34 -4.12 -12.80
N ASN A 124 -1.11 -4.38 -13.24
CA ASN A 124 0.00 -3.44 -13.24
C ASN A 124 0.64 -3.25 -14.62
N SER A 125 0.12 -3.93 -15.64
CA SER A 125 0.54 -3.68 -17.03
C SER A 125 0.40 -2.21 -17.41
N THR A 126 1.44 -1.69 -18.07
CA THR A 126 1.60 -0.27 -18.35
C THR A 126 0.57 0.26 -19.35
N THR A 127 0.22 1.54 -19.21
CA THR A 127 -0.65 2.27 -20.14
C THR A 127 0.02 3.55 -20.65
N PRO A 128 -0.47 4.16 -21.74
CA PRO A 128 0.12 5.38 -22.31
C PRO A 128 -0.04 6.63 -21.43
N ASP A 129 -1.11 6.70 -20.64
CA ASP A 129 -1.44 7.84 -19.79
C ASP A 129 -2.09 7.41 -18.46
N TRP A 130 -2.15 8.35 -17.52
CA TRP A 130 -2.64 8.11 -16.17
C TRP A 130 -4.16 7.94 -16.09
N PRO A 131 -5.01 8.75 -16.76
CA PRO A 131 -6.45 8.51 -16.79
C PRO A 131 -6.80 7.11 -17.29
N THR A 132 -6.15 6.61 -18.36
CA THR A 132 -6.34 5.25 -18.86
C THR A 132 -5.87 4.21 -17.85
N PHE A 133 -4.72 4.42 -17.19
CA PHE A 133 -4.26 3.53 -16.12
C PHE A 133 -5.31 3.41 -15.02
N TRP A 134 -5.77 4.54 -14.49
CA TRP A 134 -6.70 4.57 -13.37
C TRP A 134 -8.07 3.99 -13.74
N ALA A 135 -8.55 4.27 -14.95
CA ALA A 135 -9.79 3.69 -15.46
C ALA A 135 -9.69 2.17 -15.56
N GLU A 136 -8.76 1.66 -16.38
CA GLU A 136 -8.73 0.26 -16.79
C GLU A 136 -8.14 -0.68 -15.73
N ARG A 137 -7.12 -0.21 -15.00
CA ARG A 137 -6.36 -1.04 -14.06
C ARG A 137 -6.85 -0.92 -12.62
N ARG A 138 -7.72 0.06 -12.32
CA ARG A 138 -8.30 0.24 -10.98
C ARG A 138 -9.82 0.23 -11.06
N LEU A 139 -10.46 1.32 -11.51
CA LEU A 139 -11.90 1.49 -11.33
C LEU A 139 -12.76 0.46 -12.10
N LEU A 140 -12.39 0.16 -13.34
CA LEU A 140 -13.10 -0.80 -14.19
C LEU A 140 -12.59 -2.24 -14.03
N ALA A 141 -11.50 -2.45 -13.29
CA ALA A 141 -11.02 -3.79 -13.00
C ALA A 141 -12.12 -4.53 -12.22
N ASP A 142 -12.61 -5.64 -12.78
CA ASP A 142 -13.63 -6.50 -12.17
C ASP A 142 -14.96 -5.77 -11.89
N ILE A 143 -15.33 -4.84 -12.78
CA ILE A 143 -16.58 -4.07 -12.69
C ILE A 143 -17.83 -4.97 -12.58
N SER A 144 -17.78 -6.16 -13.17
CA SER A 144 -18.87 -7.15 -13.12
C SER A 144 -19.16 -7.69 -11.72
N GLU A 145 -18.25 -7.53 -10.77
CA GLU A 145 -18.47 -7.91 -9.37
C GLU A 145 -19.23 -6.85 -8.57
N LEU A 146 -19.38 -5.64 -9.11
CA LEU A 146 -20.10 -4.56 -8.44
C LEU A 146 -21.62 -4.70 -8.64
N PRO A 147 -22.43 -4.24 -7.68
CA PRO A 147 -23.85 -4.01 -7.91
C PRO A 147 -24.08 -3.10 -9.12
N GLY A 148 -25.08 -3.43 -9.96
CA GLY A 148 -25.27 -2.77 -11.26
C GLY A 148 -25.47 -1.25 -11.19
N ASP A 149 -26.07 -0.74 -10.11
CA ASP A 149 -26.21 0.69 -9.88
C ASP A 149 -24.86 1.38 -9.59
N LEU A 150 -23.95 0.73 -8.86
CA LEU A 150 -22.60 1.23 -8.63
C LEU A 150 -21.75 1.10 -9.90
N ALA A 151 -21.84 -0.03 -10.59
CA ALA A 151 -21.10 -0.29 -11.82
C ALA A 151 -21.35 0.82 -12.87
N ALA A 152 -22.61 1.16 -13.14
CA ALA A 152 -22.97 2.19 -14.11
C ALA A 152 -22.41 3.59 -13.76
N ARG A 153 -22.35 3.92 -12.47
CA ARG A 153 -21.79 5.20 -11.98
C ARG A 153 -20.27 5.22 -12.08
N VAL A 154 -19.61 4.11 -11.74
CA VAL A 154 -18.15 3.95 -11.93
C VAL A 154 -17.76 4.02 -13.41
N GLU A 155 -18.52 3.39 -14.30
CA GLU A 155 -18.31 3.50 -15.76
C GLU A 155 -18.48 4.94 -16.26
N THR A 156 -19.46 5.65 -15.73
CA THR A 156 -19.69 7.08 -16.06
C THR A 156 -18.52 7.93 -15.60
N LEU A 157 -18.00 7.70 -14.40
CA LEU A 157 -16.80 8.36 -13.91
C LEU A 157 -15.57 8.03 -14.75
N ALA A 158 -15.36 6.75 -15.10
CA ALA A 158 -14.22 6.29 -15.88
C ALA A 158 -14.12 7.02 -17.23
N ARG A 159 -15.26 7.24 -17.91
CA ARG A 159 -15.32 8.03 -19.16
C ARG A 159 -14.95 9.51 -18.99
N ARG A 160 -15.13 10.06 -17.79
CA ARG A 160 -14.84 11.48 -17.46
C ARG A 160 -13.41 11.70 -16.96
N LEU A 161 -12.66 10.65 -16.61
CA LEU A 161 -11.31 10.77 -16.05
C LEU A 161 -10.33 11.60 -16.90
N PRO A 162 -10.36 11.56 -18.25
CA PRO A 162 -9.48 12.42 -19.05
C PRO A 162 -9.66 13.93 -18.81
N ASP A 163 -10.85 14.35 -18.35
CA ASP A 163 -11.15 15.75 -18.01
C ASP A 163 -10.88 16.08 -16.53
N LEU A 164 -10.82 15.06 -15.67
CA LEU A 164 -10.73 15.22 -14.21
C LEU A 164 -9.33 14.99 -13.65
N LEU A 165 -8.51 14.20 -14.36
CA LEU A 165 -7.16 13.83 -13.94
C LEU A 165 -6.12 14.43 -14.89
N PRO A 166 -4.93 14.79 -14.39
CA PRO A 166 -3.82 15.14 -15.26
C PRO A 166 -3.51 13.96 -16.19
N LYS A 167 -3.23 14.25 -17.46
CA LYS A 167 -2.95 13.22 -18.47
C LYS A 167 -1.64 12.48 -18.17
N GLU A 168 -0.58 13.24 -17.93
CA GLU A 168 0.78 12.73 -17.75
C GLU A 168 1.41 13.27 -16.45
N PRO A 169 0.82 13.03 -15.25
CA PRO A 169 1.48 13.36 -14.00
C PRO A 169 2.78 12.56 -13.87
N ARG A 170 3.70 13.04 -13.05
CA ARG A 170 4.92 12.29 -12.73
C ARG A 170 4.55 10.88 -12.25
N ALA A 171 5.15 9.87 -12.86
CA ALA A 171 4.98 8.47 -12.46
C ALA A 171 5.84 8.16 -11.23
N ALA A 172 5.42 8.66 -10.07
CA ALA A 172 6.10 8.45 -8.80
C ALA A 172 5.96 6.98 -8.32
N PRO A 173 6.98 6.37 -7.71
CA PRO A 173 6.80 5.12 -6.98
C PRO A 173 5.82 5.32 -5.84
N LEU A 174 4.77 4.52 -5.79
CA LEU A 174 3.74 4.57 -4.74
C LEU A 174 3.90 3.37 -3.80
N HIS A 175 3.55 3.57 -2.53
CA HIS A 175 3.25 2.47 -1.63
C HIS A 175 2.04 1.67 -2.14
N GLY A 176 1.02 2.35 -2.65
CA GLY A 176 -0.12 1.75 -3.37
C GLY A 176 -1.23 1.17 -2.48
N ASP A 177 -0.95 0.92 -1.20
CA ASP A 177 -1.92 0.57 -0.15
C ASP A 177 -1.73 1.44 1.10
N LEU A 178 -1.50 2.75 0.94
CA LEU A 178 -1.10 3.63 2.05
C LEU A 178 -2.30 4.13 2.86
N TRP A 179 -2.73 3.36 3.85
CA TRP A 179 -3.70 3.79 4.85
C TRP A 179 -3.09 3.74 6.27
N ILE A 180 -3.77 4.32 7.26
CA ILE A 180 -3.23 4.41 8.63
C ILE A 180 -2.87 3.06 9.27
N GLY A 181 -3.51 1.96 8.85
CA GLY A 181 -3.19 0.62 9.34
C GLY A 181 -1.86 0.06 8.81
N ASN A 182 -1.38 0.58 7.68
CA ASN A 182 -0.10 0.23 7.08
C ASN A 182 1.03 1.20 7.51
N LEU A 183 0.78 2.00 8.54
CA LEU A 183 1.81 2.79 9.23
C LEU A 183 2.23 2.09 10.51
N HIS A 184 3.52 1.77 10.61
CA HIS A 184 4.11 1.21 11.82
C HIS A 184 4.98 2.24 12.51
N PHE A 185 4.53 2.74 13.67
CA PHE A 185 5.31 3.65 14.49
C PHE A 185 6.20 2.87 15.46
N SER A 186 7.46 3.29 15.54
CA SER A 186 8.51 2.74 16.39
C SER A 186 9.27 3.88 17.06
N GLU A 187 10.09 3.58 18.06
CA GLU A 187 10.87 4.60 18.80
C GLU A 187 11.82 5.40 17.89
N ASP A 188 12.26 4.78 16.80
CA ASP A 188 13.21 5.31 15.82
C ASP A 188 12.53 5.97 14.61
N GLY A 189 11.21 5.88 14.45
CA GLY A 189 10.50 6.54 13.36
C GLY A 189 9.15 5.93 12.99
N ALA A 190 8.67 6.28 11.81
CA ALA A 190 7.45 5.73 11.21
C ALA A 190 7.83 4.95 9.95
N TYR A 191 7.26 3.76 9.80
CA TYR A 191 7.57 2.83 8.74
C TYR A 191 6.31 2.50 7.93
N LEU A 192 6.53 2.21 6.65
CA LEU A 192 5.53 1.72 5.71
C LEU A 192 5.61 0.19 5.66
N ILE A 193 4.46 -0.48 5.81
CA ILE A 193 4.35 -1.94 5.77
C ILE A 193 3.27 -2.35 4.76
N ASP A 194 3.36 -3.59 4.29
CA ASP A 194 2.38 -4.23 3.41
C ASP A 194 2.11 -3.45 2.10
N PRO A 195 3.16 -3.14 1.32
CA PRO A 195 3.02 -2.37 0.09
C PRO A 195 2.31 -3.15 -1.03
N ALA A 196 1.58 -2.41 -1.87
CA ALA A 196 1.02 -2.87 -3.13
C ALA A 196 1.52 -1.96 -4.26
N CYS A 197 2.85 -1.91 -4.43
CA CYS A 197 3.53 -0.87 -5.22
C CYS A 197 3.20 -0.87 -6.70
N TYR A 198 3.15 0.34 -7.25
CA TYR A 198 3.19 0.64 -8.66
C TYR A 198 3.65 2.09 -8.84
N HIS A 199 4.04 2.47 -10.05
CA HIS A 199 4.29 3.87 -10.39
C HIS A 199 2.99 4.55 -10.80
N GLY A 200 2.71 5.72 -10.27
CA GLY A 200 1.46 6.45 -10.48
C GLY A 200 1.53 7.89 -10.02
N HIS A 201 0.37 8.54 -9.98
CA HIS A 201 0.28 9.89 -9.43
C HIS A 201 0.42 9.84 -7.89
N SER A 202 1.37 10.60 -7.34
CA SER A 202 1.68 10.65 -5.89
C SER A 202 0.49 10.97 -5.00
N GLU A 203 -0.52 11.65 -5.53
CA GLU A 203 -1.75 11.98 -4.80
C GLU A 203 -2.58 10.75 -4.41
N VAL A 204 -2.37 9.60 -5.04
CA VAL A 204 -3.07 8.36 -4.68
C VAL A 204 -2.76 7.95 -3.25
N ASP A 205 -1.48 7.90 -2.89
CA ASP A 205 -1.02 7.54 -1.54
C ASP A 205 -1.54 8.56 -0.50
N LEU A 206 -1.54 9.85 -0.84
CA LEU A 206 -2.06 10.91 0.04
C LEU A 206 -3.58 10.82 0.24
N ALA A 207 -4.31 10.55 -0.84
CA ALA A 207 -5.76 10.39 -0.80
C ALA A 207 -6.14 9.16 0.02
N MET A 208 -5.43 8.04 -0.17
CA MET A 208 -5.66 6.80 0.56
C MET A 208 -5.37 6.94 2.06
N LEU A 209 -4.29 7.67 2.41
CA LEU A 209 -3.89 7.91 3.79
C LEU A 209 -4.98 8.64 4.60
N THR A 210 -5.85 9.37 3.91
CA THR A 210 -6.96 10.13 4.51
C THR A 210 -8.33 9.46 4.39
N LEU A 211 -8.41 8.23 3.88
CA LEU A 211 -9.70 7.54 3.71
C LEU A 211 -10.24 7.00 5.05
N PHE A 212 -9.38 6.38 5.85
CA PHE A 212 -9.72 5.77 7.13
C PHE A 212 -9.11 6.48 8.33
N GLY A 213 -8.48 7.64 8.12
CA GLY A 213 -7.75 8.34 9.16
C GLY A 213 -7.44 9.78 8.84
N GLN A 214 -6.86 10.45 9.82
CA GLN A 214 -6.46 11.86 9.72
C GLN A 214 -4.99 11.97 10.14
N PRO A 215 -4.07 12.17 9.18
CA PRO A 215 -2.66 12.42 9.48
C PRO A 215 -2.49 13.69 10.31
N ASP A 216 -1.48 13.69 11.18
CA ASP A 216 -1.08 14.90 11.93
C ASP A 216 -0.64 16.01 10.96
N ASP A 217 -0.95 17.26 11.28
CA ASP A 217 -0.50 18.44 10.52
C ASP A 217 1.01 18.44 10.21
N ALA A 218 1.82 17.86 11.10
CA ALA A 218 3.26 17.76 10.93
C ALA A 218 3.65 16.93 9.70
N PHE A 219 2.85 15.93 9.31
CA PHE A 219 3.02 15.17 8.07
C PHE A 219 2.84 16.06 6.85
N TRP A 220 1.71 16.79 6.76
CA TRP A 220 1.42 17.64 5.61
C TRP A 220 2.46 18.74 5.43
N ARG A 221 2.88 19.37 6.54
CA ARG A 221 3.91 20.41 6.53
C ARG A 221 5.26 19.89 6.04
N SER A 222 5.59 18.63 6.31
CA SER A 222 6.88 18.06 5.92
C SER A 222 6.85 17.35 4.57
N TYR A 223 5.69 16.87 4.13
CA TYR A 223 5.47 16.35 2.79
C TYR A 223 5.60 17.46 1.74
N GLY A 224 4.98 18.62 2.00
CA GLY A 224 5.10 19.80 1.17
C GLY A 224 3.78 20.23 0.53
N THR A 225 3.88 21.16 -0.42
CA THR A 225 2.73 21.73 -1.11
C THR A 225 2.07 20.70 -2.02
N LEU A 226 0.76 20.55 -1.89
CA LEU A 226 -0.04 19.71 -2.77
C LEU A 226 -0.39 20.48 -4.05
N ASP A 227 -0.55 19.75 -5.14
CA ASP A 227 -0.94 20.35 -6.41
C ASP A 227 -2.34 20.96 -6.33
N HIS A 228 -2.54 22.04 -7.08
CA HIS A 228 -3.86 22.66 -7.19
C HIS A 228 -4.89 21.63 -7.69
N GLY A 229 -6.06 21.59 -7.05
CA GLY A 229 -7.13 20.64 -7.35
C GLY A 229 -6.95 19.26 -6.72
N PHE A 230 -6.00 19.07 -5.79
CA PHE A 230 -5.89 17.82 -5.02
C PHE A 230 -7.21 17.44 -4.36
N ASP A 231 -7.90 18.41 -3.73
CA ASP A 231 -9.18 18.15 -3.05
C ASP A 231 -10.27 17.66 -4.00
N ASP A 232 -10.27 18.10 -5.25
CA ASP A 232 -11.21 17.63 -6.29
C ASP A 232 -10.87 16.21 -6.78
N ARG A 233 -9.57 15.87 -6.87
CA ARG A 233 -9.09 14.56 -7.33
C ARG A 233 -9.10 13.51 -6.23
N LYS A 234 -8.96 13.91 -4.97
CA LYS A 234 -8.93 13.03 -3.79
C LYS A 234 -10.07 12.00 -3.77
N PRO A 235 -11.36 12.34 -3.94
CA PRO A 235 -12.42 11.34 -3.95
C PRO A 235 -12.31 10.33 -5.12
N ILE A 236 -11.71 10.72 -6.25
CA ILE A 236 -11.43 9.81 -7.39
C ILE A 236 -10.41 8.75 -6.99
N TYR A 237 -9.36 9.17 -6.26
CA TYR A 237 -8.32 8.26 -5.79
C TYR A 237 -8.78 7.39 -4.62
N GLN A 238 -9.62 7.92 -3.73
CA GLN A 238 -10.23 7.18 -2.62
C GLN A 238 -11.23 6.12 -3.09
N LEU A 239 -11.81 6.27 -4.27
CA LEU A 239 -12.80 5.33 -4.79
C LEU A 239 -12.21 3.93 -5.01
N TRP A 240 -10.97 3.82 -5.49
CA TRP A 240 -10.30 2.52 -5.69
C TRP A 240 -10.22 1.70 -4.39
N PRO A 241 -9.57 2.17 -3.30
CA PRO A 241 -9.52 1.40 -2.06
C PRO A 241 -10.90 1.16 -1.46
N ALA A 242 -11.88 2.07 -1.62
CA ALA A 242 -13.25 1.82 -1.19
C ALA A 242 -13.91 0.66 -1.96
N LEU A 243 -13.67 0.55 -3.28
CA LEU A 243 -14.10 -0.58 -4.10
C LEU A 243 -13.40 -1.89 -3.72
N VAL A 244 -12.10 -1.84 -3.41
CA VAL A 244 -11.35 -2.99 -2.86
C VAL A 244 -12.02 -3.49 -1.59
N HIS A 245 -12.34 -2.60 -0.64
CA HIS A 245 -13.00 -2.98 0.60
C HIS A 245 -14.41 -3.53 0.38
N LEU A 246 -15.19 -2.96 -0.53
CA LEU A 246 -16.50 -3.50 -0.92
C LEU A 246 -16.37 -4.93 -1.46
N ARG A 247 -15.35 -5.21 -2.28
CA ARG A 247 -15.09 -6.55 -2.82
C ARG A 247 -14.58 -7.52 -1.76
N LEU A 248 -13.76 -7.08 -0.82
CA LEU A 248 -13.19 -7.97 0.21
C LEU A 248 -14.16 -8.25 1.36
N PHE A 249 -14.89 -7.24 1.81
CA PHE A 249 -15.63 -7.26 3.07
C PHE A 249 -17.14 -7.06 2.89
N GLY A 250 -17.60 -6.77 1.66
CA GLY A 250 -19.01 -6.78 1.29
C GLY A 250 -19.76 -5.46 1.52
N GLU A 251 -21.10 -5.57 1.51
CA GLU A 251 -22.04 -4.44 1.42
C GLU A 251 -21.94 -3.41 2.57
N SER A 252 -21.25 -3.71 3.67
CA SER A 252 -20.97 -2.72 4.73
C SER A 252 -20.19 -1.51 4.22
N TYR A 253 -19.44 -1.65 3.12
CA TYR A 253 -18.68 -0.56 2.47
C TYR A 253 -19.44 0.14 1.34
N ARG A 254 -20.63 -0.33 0.95
CA ARG A 254 -21.47 0.33 -0.07
C ARG A 254 -21.74 1.82 0.23
N PRO A 255 -22.03 2.23 1.48
CA PRO A 255 -22.26 3.65 1.79
C PRO A 255 -21.03 4.52 1.49
N MET A 256 -19.82 4.03 1.74
CA MET A 256 -18.57 4.74 1.45
C MET A 256 -18.40 4.96 -0.06
N VAL A 257 -18.52 3.89 -0.85
CA VAL A 257 -18.45 3.96 -2.32
C VAL A 257 -19.52 4.89 -2.87
N SER A 258 -20.76 4.77 -2.38
CA SER A 258 -21.88 5.60 -2.85
C SER A 258 -21.69 7.07 -2.53
N GLY A 259 -21.13 7.39 -1.35
CA GLY A 259 -20.81 8.75 -0.92
C GLY A 259 -19.71 9.40 -1.78
N LEU A 260 -18.64 8.65 -2.08
CA LEU A 260 -17.57 9.11 -2.98
C LEU A 260 -18.08 9.34 -4.41
N LEU A 261 -18.88 8.44 -4.94
CA LEU A 261 -19.49 8.64 -6.27
C LEU A 261 -20.43 9.86 -6.28
N HIS A 262 -21.18 10.07 -5.20
CA HIS A 262 -22.09 11.22 -5.08
C HIS A 262 -21.32 12.55 -5.07
N SER A 263 -20.20 12.65 -4.34
CA SER A 263 -19.38 13.87 -4.34
C SER A 263 -18.73 14.16 -5.70
N LEU A 264 -18.58 13.13 -6.55
CA LEU A 264 -18.10 13.23 -7.93
C LEU A 264 -19.21 13.54 -8.96
N ALA A 265 -20.44 13.76 -8.48
CA ALA A 265 -21.62 14.01 -9.30
C ALA A 265 -21.88 12.92 -10.35
N VAL A 266 -21.67 11.65 -9.96
CA VAL A 266 -22.05 10.45 -10.73
C VAL A 266 -22.92 9.54 -9.90
#